data_AF-A0A938P5U8-F1
#
_entry.id   AF-A0A938P5U8-F1
#
_cell.length_a   1.000
_cell.length_b   1.000
_cell.length_c   1.000
_cell.angle_alpha   90.00
_cell.angle_beta   90.00
_cell.angle_gamma   90.00
#
_symmetry.space_group_name_H-M   'P 1'
#
loop_
_entity.id
_entity.type
_entity.pdbx_description
1 polymer ?
#
loop_
_entity_poly.entity_id
_entity_poly.type
_entity_poly.pdbx_seq_one_letter_code
_entity_poly.pdbx_strand_id
1 'polypeptide(L)'
;MAYLVLTEGDRKGHKFDLKDGVTRIGRRAENDVILVYPSVSGTHAEIIRSDDGFELRDLGSTNGTRLNGSRIQSIRVYRNDIFSFGDISVMLEGDDVPTAPPSDENDAADISSIPRTTVSLHPLVPENARVMPPSDFKKTHGSRTLWPIFIGLVILAVLVALVVFVLGFFS
;
A
#
# COMPACT_ATOMS: atom_id res chain seq x y z
N MET A 1 -14.29 3.46 20.91
CA MET A 1 -13.45 4.59 20.46
C MET A 1 -12.59 4.07 19.33
N ALA A 2 -12.72 4.70 18.16
CA ALA A 2 -12.02 4.31 16.95
C ALA A 2 -10.63 4.95 16.90
N TYR A 3 -9.64 4.22 16.41
CA TYR A 3 -8.27 4.70 16.29
C TYR A 3 -7.54 4.01 15.13
N LEU A 4 -6.52 4.70 14.63
CA LEU A 4 -5.59 4.18 13.64
C LEU A 4 -4.34 3.67 14.34
N VAL A 5 -3.95 2.42 14.05
CA VAL A 5 -2.71 1.81 14.57
C VAL A 5 -1.67 1.76 13.46
N LEU A 6 -0.50 2.35 13.71
CA LEU A 6 0.63 2.20 12.80
C LEU A 6 1.15 0.77 12.82
N THR A 7 1.18 0.10 11.67
CA THR A 7 1.64 -1.30 11.58
C THR A 7 3.11 -1.40 11.13
N GLU A 8 3.66 -0.32 10.61
CA GLU A 8 5.00 -0.21 10.03
C GLU A 8 5.71 1.09 10.46
N GLY A 9 7.03 1.13 10.25
CA GLY A 9 7.90 2.26 10.59
C GLY A 9 8.31 2.35 12.07
N ASP A 10 9.07 3.40 12.39
CA ASP A 10 9.67 3.57 13.73
C ASP A 10 8.65 3.76 14.87
N ARG A 11 7.42 4.14 14.52
CA ARG A 11 6.29 4.36 15.45
C ARG A 11 5.27 3.22 15.38
N LYS A 12 5.68 2.02 14.98
CA LYS A 12 4.81 0.84 14.98
C LYS A 12 4.13 0.65 16.34
N GLY A 13 2.83 0.37 16.33
CA GLY A 13 1.98 0.23 17.50
C GLY A 13 1.43 1.56 18.05
N HIS A 14 1.91 2.71 17.55
CA HIS A 14 1.35 4.00 17.94
C HIS A 14 -0.09 4.14 17.45
N LYS A 15 -0.95 4.68 18.31
CA LYS A 15 -2.39 4.84 18.07
C LYS A 15 -2.74 6.30 17.89
N PHE A 16 -3.60 6.58 16.93
CA PHE A 16 -4.16 7.91 16.69
C PHE A 16 -5.68 7.85 16.79
N ASP A 17 -6.25 8.57 17.74
CA ASP A 17 -7.69 8.59 17.96
C ASP A 17 -8.43 9.24 16.79
N LEU A 18 -9.52 8.62 16.36
CA LEU A 18 -10.42 9.16 15.35
C LEU A 18 -11.61 9.85 16.02
N LYS A 19 -11.76 11.14 15.74
CA LYS A 19 -12.88 11.97 16.20
C LYS A 19 -14.06 11.83 15.24
N ASP A 20 -15.22 12.32 15.66
CA ASP A 20 -16.37 12.46 14.78
C ASP A 20 -16.10 13.47 13.66
N GLY A 21 -16.64 13.22 12.47
CA GLY A 21 -16.40 14.05 11.28
C GLY A 21 -15.11 13.70 10.56
N VAL A 22 -14.42 14.73 10.05
CA VAL A 22 -13.25 14.57 9.17
C VAL A 22 -11.97 14.55 9.98
N THR A 23 -11.19 13.48 9.83
CA THR A 23 -9.82 13.40 10.35
C THR A 23 -8.84 13.40 9.17
N ARG A 24 -7.99 14.43 9.07
CA ARG A 24 -6.98 14.53 8.01
C ARG A 24 -5.72 13.77 8.35
N ILE A 25 -5.12 13.13 7.35
CA ILE A 25 -3.95 12.29 7.47
C ILE A 25 -2.88 12.78 6.49
N GLY A 26 -1.66 13.00 6.99
CA GLY A 26 -0.57 13.41 6.12
C GLY A 26 0.73 13.71 6.86
N ARG A 27 1.74 14.12 6.10
CA ARG A 27 3.09 14.40 6.64
C ARG A 27 3.19 15.74 7.35
N ARG A 28 2.39 16.73 6.95
CA ARG A 28 2.43 18.07 7.54
C ARG A 28 1.78 18.10 8.91
N ALA A 29 2.20 19.07 9.73
CA ALA A 29 1.73 19.24 11.10
C ALA A 29 0.29 19.78 11.20
N GLU A 30 -0.29 20.27 10.10
CA GLU A 30 -1.67 20.76 10.08
C GLU A 30 -2.72 19.64 10.02
N ASN A 31 -2.30 18.38 9.81
CA ASN A 31 -3.20 17.23 9.80
C ASN A 31 -3.43 16.70 11.22
N ASP A 32 -4.58 16.09 11.44
CA ASP A 32 -4.93 15.46 12.72
C ASP A 32 -4.05 14.22 13.00
N VAL A 33 -3.76 13.45 11.96
CA VAL A 33 -2.87 12.28 12.02
C VAL A 33 -1.59 12.59 11.25
N ILE A 34 -0.52 12.82 12.01
CA ILE A 34 0.77 13.25 11.47
C ILE A 34 1.68 12.04 11.26
N LEU A 35 1.91 11.70 9.99
CA LEU A 35 2.76 10.61 9.53
C LEU A 35 4.02 11.18 8.87
N VAL A 36 5.08 11.41 9.66
CA VAL A 36 6.32 12.06 9.22
C VAL A 36 7.22 11.10 8.42
N TYR A 37 6.74 10.65 7.26
CA TYR A 37 7.45 9.73 6.38
C TYR A 37 7.61 10.30 4.97
N PRO A 38 8.74 10.08 4.28
CA PRO A 38 9.01 10.66 2.96
C PRO A 38 7.97 10.28 1.90
N SER A 39 7.45 9.04 1.95
CA SER A 39 6.48 8.51 0.99
C SER A 39 5.04 9.00 1.23
N VAL A 40 4.79 9.73 2.33
CA VAL A 40 3.48 10.30 2.65
C VAL A 40 3.44 11.77 2.17
N SER A 41 2.44 12.11 1.35
CA SER A 41 2.16 13.49 0.93
C SER A 41 1.81 14.42 2.11
N GLY A 42 1.97 15.73 1.89
CA GLY A 42 1.76 16.74 2.92
C GLY A 42 0.37 16.68 3.55
N THR A 43 -0.67 16.65 2.72
CA THR A 43 -2.04 16.27 3.05
C THR A 43 -2.37 15.12 2.11
N HIS A 44 -2.49 13.91 2.64
CA HIS A 44 -2.48 12.68 1.83
C HIS A 44 -3.90 12.16 1.63
N ALA A 45 -4.63 12.02 2.73
CA ALA A 45 -5.93 11.42 2.76
C ALA A 45 -6.75 12.01 3.91
N GLU A 46 -8.04 11.72 3.92
CA GLU A 46 -8.91 11.96 5.05
C GLU A 46 -9.76 10.72 5.32
N ILE A 47 -10.06 10.49 6.59
CA ILE A 47 -11.06 9.51 7.00
C ILE A 47 -12.24 10.26 7.61
N ILE A 48 -13.43 9.98 7.08
CA ILE A 48 -14.67 10.61 7.50
C ILE A 48 -15.42 9.60 8.34
N ARG A 49 -15.67 9.96 9.59
CA ARG A 49 -16.55 9.24 10.50
C ARG A 49 -17.94 9.87 10.47
N SER A 50 -18.94 9.08 10.10
CA SER A 50 -20.36 9.43 10.15
C SER A 50 -21.16 8.35 10.90
N ASP A 51 -22.46 8.58 11.06
CA ASP A 51 -23.37 7.57 11.64
C ASP A 51 -23.40 6.27 10.80
N ASP A 52 -23.12 6.39 9.50
CA ASP A 52 -23.04 5.27 8.58
C ASP A 52 -21.69 4.55 8.63
N GLY A 53 -20.72 4.98 9.44
CA GLY A 53 -19.41 4.33 9.58
C GLY A 53 -18.24 5.19 9.08
N PHE A 54 -17.26 4.55 8.45
CA PHE A 54 -15.98 5.17 8.10
C PHE A 54 -15.73 5.13 6.59
N GLU A 55 -15.44 6.29 6.00
CA GLU A 55 -15.07 6.42 4.59
C GLU A 55 -13.64 6.99 4.48
N LEU A 56 -12.76 6.30 3.77
CA LEU A 56 -11.38 6.72 3.51
C LEU A 56 -11.27 7.32 2.11
N ARG A 57 -10.73 8.54 2.02
CA ARG A 57 -10.57 9.29 0.76
C ARG A 57 -9.12 9.73 0.55
N ASP A 58 -8.61 9.49 -0.66
CA ASP A 58 -7.33 10.04 -1.11
C ASP A 58 -7.52 11.48 -1.60
N LEU A 59 -6.64 12.40 -1.18
CA LEU A 59 -6.74 13.83 -1.51
C LEU A 59 -5.79 14.23 -2.65
N GLY A 60 -5.53 13.31 -3.59
CA GLY A 60 -4.60 13.53 -4.70
C GLY A 60 -3.15 13.32 -4.27
N SER A 61 -2.91 12.30 -3.44
CA SER A 61 -1.58 12.00 -2.95
C SER A 61 -0.64 11.52 -4.07
N THR A 62 0.65 11.77 -3.89
CA THR A 62 1.69 11.44 -4.89
C THR A 62 1.84 9.95 -5.10
N ASN A 63 1.86 9.18 -4.01
CA ASN A 63 2.06 7.72 -4.03
C ASN A 63 0.75 6.93 -3.96
N GLY A 64 -0.37 7.60 -3.71
CA GLY A 64 -1.69 6.99 -3.57
C GLY A 64 -1.95 6.40 -2.19
N THR A 65 -3.23 6.36 -1.84
CA THR A 65 -3.79 5.52 -0.78
C THR A 65 -4.16 4.16 -1.36
N ARG A 66 -3.83 3.08 -0.64
CA ARG A 66 -4.17 1.71 -1.06
C ARG A 66 -4.84 0.94 0.05
N LEU A 67 -5.83 0.12 -0.28
CA LEU A 67 -6.43 -0.87 0.61
C LEU A 67 -6.11 -2.25 0.06
N ASN A 68 -5.50 -3.13 0.88
CA ASN A 68 -5.07 -4.47 0.46
C ASN A 68 -4.24 -4.49 -0.85
N GLY A 69 -3.39 -3.48 -1.05
CA GLY A 69 -2.51 -3.34 -2.21
C GLY A 69 -3.14 -2.66 -3.44
N SER A 70 -4.47 -2.49 -3.47
CA SER A 70 -5.19 -1.82 -4.55
C SER A 70 -5.35 -0.33 -4.26
N ARG A 71 -5.02 0.53 -5.24
CA ARG A 71 -5.19 1.99 -5.10
C ARG A 71 -6.66 2.35 -5.03
N ILE A 72 -7.02 3.23 -4.10
CA ILE A 72 -8.39 3.73 -3.92
C ILE A 72 -8.44 5.24 -4.08
N GLN A 73 -9.62 5.76 -4.43
CA GLN A 73 -9.92 7.20 -4.38
C GLN A 73 -10.86 7.50 -3.22
N SER A 74 -11.94 6.73 -3.11
CA SER A 74 -12.81 6.68 -1.93
C SER A 74 -13.30 5.25 -1.72
N ILE A 75 -13.32 4.81 -0.47
CA ILE A 75 -13.90 3.51 -0.09
C ILE A 75 -14.39 3.53 1.36
N ARG A 76 -15.43 2.76 1.64
CA ARG A 76 -15.85 2.46 3.00
C ARG A 76 -14.88 1.46 3.64
N VAL A 77 -14.45 1.74 4.85
CA VAL A 77 -13.49 0.91 5.60
C VAL A 77 -14.11 0.37 6.87
N TYR A 78 -13.62 -0.80 7.27
CA TYR A 78 -14.14 -1.57 8.38
C TYR A 78 -13.05 -1.89 9.40
N ARG A 79 -13.48 -2.42 10.55
CA ARG A 79 -12.56 -2.85 11.59
C ARG A 79 -11.56 -3.87 11.03
N ASN A 80 -10.29 -3.67 11.39
CA ASN A 80 -9.12 -4.46 10.98
C ASN A 80 -8.73 -4.30 9.50
N ASP A 81 -9.36 -3.38 8.75
CA ASP A 81 -8.85 -3.04 7.43
C ASP A 81 -7.48 -2.39 7.55
N ILE A 82 -6.56 -2.84 6.70
CA ILE A 82 -5.21 -2.31 6.58
C ILE A 82 -5.10 -1.54 5.27
N PHE A 83 -4.78 -0.26 5.39
CA PHE A 83 -4.53 0.63 4.28
C PHE A 83 -3.17 1.28 4.39
N SER A 84 -2.57 1.57 3.25
CA SER A 84 -1.25 2.19 3.16
C SER A 84 -1.34 3.59 2.56
N PHE A 85 -0.59 4.52 3.15
CA PHE A 85 -0.34 5.85 2.61
C PHE A 85 1.11 5.90 2.12
N GLY A 86 1.33 5.81 0.81
CA GLY A 86 2.67 5.53 0.30
C GLY A 86 3.16 4.18 0.84
N ASP A 87 4.30 4.18 1.54
CA ASP A 87 4.93 2.95 2.06
C ASP A 87 4.63 2.68 3.53
N ILE A 88 3.64 3.38 4.11
CA ILE A 88 3.29 3.27 5.53
C ILE A 88 1.90 2.67 5.67
N SER A 89 1.84 1.48 6.28
CA SER A 89 0.59 0.77 6.53
C SER A 89 0.00 1.07 7.91
N VAL A 90 -1.32 1.27 7.93
CA VAL A 90 -2.11 1.65 9.09
C VAL A 90 -3.36 0.79 9.15
N MET A 91 -3.76 0.39 10.35
CA MET A 91 -4.93 -0.43 10.58
C MET A 91 -6.00 0.35 11.33
N LEU A 92 -7.26 0.21 10.92
CA LEU A 92 -8.39 0.76 11.64
C LEU A 92 -8.87 -0.20 12.73
N GLU A 93 -8.89 0.24 13.98
CA GLU A 93 -9.38 -0.51 15.13
C GLU A 93 -10.36 0.31 15.96
N GLY A 94 -11.08 -0.36 16.86
CA GLY A 94 -11.96 0.27 17.85
C GLY A 94 -13.33 -0.38 17.93
N ASP A 95 -13.94 -0.34 19.12
CA ASP A 95 -15.19 -1.05 19.42
C ASP A 95 -16.44 -0.50 18.73
N ASP A 96 -16.39 0.76 18.33
CA ASP A 96 -17.39 1.51 17.57
C ASP A 96 -17.13 1.49 16.06
N VAL A 97 -16.09 0.79 15.60
CA VAL A 97 -15.89 0.54 14.17
C VAL A 97 -16.73 -0.66 13.75
N PRO A 98 -17.61 -0.52 12.72
CA PRO A 98 -18.36 -1.65 12.20
C PRO A 98 -17.40 -2.70 11.64
N THR A 99 -17.69 -3.97 11.90
CA THR A 99 -17.04 -5.05 11.15
C THR A 99 -17.62 -5.04 9.74
N ALA A 100 -16.84 -5.51 8.76
CA ALA A 100 -17.35 -5.68 7.41
C ALA A 100 -18.68 -6.43 7.46
N PRO A 101 -19.70 -6.00 6.69
CA PRO A 101 -20.91 -6.81 6.55
C PRO A 101 -20.46 -8.21 6.12
N PRO A 102 -21.09 -9.27 6.64
CA PRO A 102 -20.79 -10.62 6.19
C PRO A 102 -20.89 -10.60 4.66
N SER A 103 -19.78 -10.86 3.99
CA SER A 103 -19.81 -11.14 2.57
C SER A 103 -20.68 -12.37 2.45
N ASP A 104 -21.87 -12.26 1.85
CA ASP A 104 -22.75 -13.39 1.64
C ASP A 104 -21.96 -14.47 0.88
N GLU A 105 -21.46 -15.48 1.61
CA GLU A 105 -20.82 -16.68 1.07
C GLU A 105 -21.81 -17.55 0.24
N ASN A 106 -22.99 -17.01 -0.09
CA ASN A 106 -24.06 -17.67 -0.83
C ASN A 106 -24.45 -17.01 -2.17
N ASP A 107 -23.68 -16.05 -2.69
CA ASP A 107 -23.82 -15.60 -4.10
C ASP A 107 -23.28 -16.62 -5.13
N ALA A 108 -22.99 -17.85 -4.68
CA ALA A 108 -22.95 -19.04 -5.55
C ALA A 108 -24.36 -19.59 -5.87
N ALA A 109 -25.44 -18.87 -5.52
CA ALA A 109 -26.76 -19.14 -6.04
C ALA A 109 -26.90 -18.56 -7.47
N ASP A 110 -26.81 -19.48 -8.44
CA ASP A 110 -27.45 -19.42 -9.75
C ASP A 110 -26.68 -18.82 -10.95
N ILE A 111 -25.59 -19.50 -11.32
CA ILE A 111 -25.03 -19.41 -12.69
C ILE A 111 -25.69 -20.41 -13.66
N SER A 112 -26.76 -21.09 -13.23
CA SER A 112 -27.39 -22.18 -13.99
C SER A 112 -28.61 -21.74 -14.80
N SER A 113 -29.22 -20.59 -14.47
CA SER A 113 -30.48 -20.14 -15.05
C SER A 113 -30.36 -19.02 -16.10
N ILE A 114 -29.16 -18.55 -16.44
CA ILE A 114 -29.00 -17.60 -17.55
C ILE A 114 -29.32 -18.35 -18.86
N PRO A 115 -30.35 -17.95 -19.65
CA PRO A 115 -30.50 -18.47 -21.00
C PRO A 115 -29.27 -18.04 -21.81
N ARG A 116 -28.34 -18.96 -22.04
CA ARG A 116 -27.18 -18.73 -22.91
C ARG A 116 -27.67 -18.59 -24.35
N THR A 117 -27.99 -17.37 -24.76
CA THR A 117 -27.96 -17.01 -26.18
C THR A 117 -26.50 -17.02 -26.61
N THR A 118 -26.02 -18.17 -27.05
CA THR A 118 -24.65 -18.35 -27.53
C THR A 118 -24.54 -17.64 -28.87
N VAL A 119 -24.13 -16.37 -28.86
CA VAL A 119 -23.66 -15.70 -30.09
C VAL A 119 -22.30 -16.30 -30.41
N SER A 120 -22.29 -17.24 -31.35
CA SER A 120 -21.07 -17.85 -31.88
C SER A 120 -20.33 -16.80 -32.73
N LEU A 121 -19.48 -16.00 -32.09
CA LEU A 121 -18.54 -15.14 -32.80
C LEU A 121 -17.46 -16.05 -33.38
N HIS A 122 -17.53 -16.30 -34.69
CA HIS A 122 -16.39 -16.84 -35.43
C HIS A 122 -15.25 -15.82 -35.36
N PRO A 123 -14.12 -16.12 -34.70
CA PRO A 123 -13.03 -15.16 -34.63
C PRO A 123 -12.36 -15.07 -35.99
N LEU A 124 -12.34 -13.87 -36.59
CA LEU A 124 -11.49 -13.56 -37.75
C LEU A 124 -10.03 -13.48 -37.28
N VAL A 125 -9.38 -14.64 -37.09
CA VAL A 125 -7.94 -14.70 -36.85
C VAL A 125 -7.25 -14.65 -38.22
N PRO A 126 -6.40 -13.66 -38.52
CA PRO A 126 -5.58 -13.69 -39.73
C PRO A 126 -4.62 -14.90 -39.65
N GLU A 127 -4.63 -15.72 -40.71
CA GLU A 127 -3.97 -17.04 -40.85
C GLU A 127 -2.45 -17.05 -40.59
N ASN A 128 -1.82 -15.87 -40.46
CA ASN A 128 -0.39 -15.69 -40.26
C ASN A 128 0.00 -15.20 -38.85
N ALA A 129 -0.93 -15.11 -37.91
CA ALA A 129 -0.59 -14.84 -36.52
C ALA A 129 0.12 -16.06 -35.89
N ARG A 130 1.46 -16.09 -35.98
CA ARG A 130 2.27 -17.05 -35.23
C ARG A 130 1.95 -16.91 -33.73
N VAL A 131 1.30 -17.91 -33.18
CA VAL A 131 1.07 -18.06 -31.74
C VAL A 131 2.44 -18.19 -31.08
N MET A 132 2.88 -17.15 -30.37
CA MET A 132 4.04 -17.28 -29.47
C MET A 132 3.61 -18.05 -28.22
N PRO A 133 4.36 -19.09 -27.79
CA PRO A 133 4.02 -19.84 -26.58
C PRO A 133 4.11 -18.93 -25.34
N PRO A 134 3.28 -19.17 -24.31
CA PRO A 134 3.24 -18.35 -23.10
C PRO A 134 4.38 -18.77 -22.16
N SER A 135 5.61 -18.51 -22.56
CA SER A 135 6.76 -18.53 -21.65
C SER A 135 7.22 -17.08 -21.48
N ASP A 136 6.67 -16.40 -20.47
CA ASP A 136 7.36 -15.35 -19.68
C ASP A 136 6.41 -14.57 -18.76
N PHE A 137 5.58 -15.25 -17.95
CA PHE A 137 5.06 -14.64 -16.72
C PHE A 137 6.15 -14.64 -15.66
N LYS A 138 7.11 -13.72 -15.80
CA LYS A 138 8.13 -13.47 -14.78
C LYS A 138 7.48 -12.78 -13.59
N LYS A 139 7.20 -13.53 -12.52
CA LYS A 139 6.88 -12.98 -11.19
C LYS A 139 8.03 -12.06 -10.78
N THR A 140 7.83 -10.75 -10.81
CA THR A 140 8.83 -9.77 -10.37
C THR A 140 8.77 -9.61 -8.86
N HIS A 141 9.21 -10.63 -8.13
CA HIS A 141 9.70 -10.44 -6.77
C HIS A 141 11.19 -10.14 -6.89
N GLY A 142 11.57 -8.88 -6.66
CA GLY A 142 12.96 -8.47 -6.86
C GLY A 142 13.16 -6.99 -6.62
N SER A 143 12.78 -6.51 -5.42
CA SER A 143 13.49 -5.37 -4.84
C SER A 143 14.96 -5.78 -4.74
N ARG A 144 15.73 -5.43 -5.77
CA ARG A 144 17.19 -5.46 -5.74
C ARG A 144 17.61 -4.47 -4.68
N THR A 145 17.70 -4.95 -3.45
CA THR A 145 18.27 -4.19 -2.34
C THR A 145 19.71 -3.85 -2.73
N LEU A 146 19.96 -2.59 -3.06
CA LEU A 146 21.28 -2.02 -3.39
C LEU A 146 22.26 -2.00 -2.20
N TRP A 147 21.89 -2.64 -1.08
CA TRP A 147 22.67 -2.69 0.13
C TRP A 147 24.09 -3.29 0.00
N PRO A 148 24.39 -4.31 -0.85
CA PRO A 148 25.76 -4.79 -0.97
C PRO A 148 26.70 -3.77 -1.64
N ILE A 149 26.16 -2.84 -2.44
CA ILE A 149 26.97 -1.76 -3.04
C ILE A 149 27.40 -0.76 -1.96
N PHE A 150 26.50 -0.41 -1.03
CA PHE A 150 26.83 0.44 0.11
C PHE A 150 27.85 -0.22 1.05
N ILE A 151 27.73 -1.52 1.33
CA ILE A 151 28.70 -2.26 2.14
C ILE A 151 30.08 -2.29 1.46
N GLY A 152 30.14 -2.54 0.15
CA GLY A 152 31.39 -2.55 -0.60
C GLY A 152 32.10 -1.20 -0.60
N LEU A 153 31.36 -0.10 -0.75
CA LEU A 153 31.91 1.26 -0.77
C LEU A 153 32.48 1.67 0.60
N VAL A 154 31.81 1.30 1.70
CA VAL A 154 32.30 1.53 3.07
C VAL A 154 33.57 0.74 3.34
N ILE A 155 33.63 -0.54 2.96
CA ILE A 155 34.84 -1.37 3.15
C ILE A 155 36.03 -0.81 2.36
N LEU A 156 35.80 -0.38 1.11
CA LEU A 156 36.85 0.20 0.27
C LEU A 156 37.40 1.51 0.88
N ALA A 157 36.53 2.38 1.38
CA ALA A 157 36.94 3.63 2.02
C ALA A 157 37.79 3.39 3.28
N VAL A 158 37.42 2.40 4.10
CA VAL A 158 38.20 2.03 5.30
C VAL A 158 39.58 1.46 4.92
N LEU A 159 39.65 0.62 3.88
CA LEU A 159 40.93 0.08 3.40
C LEU A 159 41.86 1.17 2.88
N VAL A 160 41.36 2.11 2.09
CA VAL A 160 42.15 3.24 1.58
C VAL A 160 42.65 4.11 2.73
N ALA A 161 41.81 4.42 3.70
CA ALA A 161 42.21 5.19 4.88
C ALA A 161 43.31 4.47 5.68
N LEU A 162 43.22 3.15 5.83
CA LEU A 162 44.22 2.35 6.54
C LEU A 162 45.55 2.31 5.79
N VAL A 163 45.53 2.19 4.46
CA VAL A 163 46.75 2.24 3.63
C VAL A 163 47.42 3.61 3.72
N VAL A 164 46.64 4.70 3.62
CA VAL A 164 47.17 6.07 3.77
C VAL A 164 47.74 6.29 5.17
N PHE A 165 47.07 5.79 6.21
CA PHE A 165 47.55 5.88 7.59
C PHE A 165 48.87 5.13 7.79
N VAL A 166 48.98 3.91 7.27
CA VAL A 166 50.22 3.12 7.35
C VAL A 166 51.34 3.82 6.58
N LEU A 167 51.10 4.22 5.32
CA LEU A 167 52.12 4.88 4.50
C LEU A 167 52.55 6.25 5.08
N GLY A 168 51.62 7.01 5.68
CA GLY A 168 51.91 8.28 6.32
C GLY A 168 52.59 8.18 7.68
N PHE A 169 52.51 7.03 8.35
CA PHE A 169 53.15 6.80 9.65
C PHE A 169 54.60 6.28 9.52
N PHE A 170 54.96 5.72 8.36
CA PHE A 170 56.30 5.19 8.06
C PHE A 170 57.19 6.14 7.23
N SER A 171 56.76 7.39 6.99
CA SER A 171 57.53 8.43 6.29
C SER A 171 57.94 9.57 7.21
#